data_AF-A0A8S0FZB4-F1
#
_entry.id   AF-A0A8S0FZB4-F1
#
_cell.length_a   1.000
_cell.length_b   1.000
_cell.length_c   1.000
_cell.angle_alpha   90.00
_cell.angle_beta   90.00
_cell.angle_gamma   90.00
#
_symmetry.space_group_name_H-M   'P 1'
#
loop_
_entity.id
_entity.type
_entity.pdbx_description
1 polymer ?
#
loop_
_entity_poly.entity_id
_entity_poly.type
_entity_poly.pdbx_seq_one_letter_code
_entity_poly.pdbx_strand_id
1 'polypeptide(L)'
;MENGARPVKTVKSAVIGLIGTAPMGDVNTLVQCLSEKDAAAFGSQFTGFTIPQALDAIYDHGAGTVLVINVLDPAKHKTAIEDEVVTFDKSTGQARLAHPVVANVVVKNSEGSTTHTATHGLPC
;
A
#
# COMPACT_ATOMS: atom_id res chain seq x y z
N MET A 1 8.77 -52.31 25.34
CA MET A 1 8.25 -51.86 24.03
C MET A 1 7.87 -50.42 24.22
N GLU A 2 8.60 -49.48 23.62
CA GLU A 2 8.28 -48.07 23.76
C GLU A 2 8.46 -47.41 22.40
N ASN A 3 7.38 -47.43 21.62
CA ASN A 3 7.30 -46.67 20.38
C ASN A 3 6.20 -45.64 20.57
N GLY A 4 6.52 -44.58 21.34
CA GLY A 4 5.65 -43.42 21.45
C GLY A 4 5.48 -42.79 20.07
N ALA A 5 4.23 -42.64 19.64
CA ALA A 5 3.91 -41.99 18.37
C ALA A 5 4.53 -40.58 18.37
N ARG A 6 5.62 -40.37 17.63
CA ARG A 6 6.17 -39.02 17.45
C ARG A 6 5.13 -38.22 16.67
N PRO A 7 4.55 -37.15 17.21
CA PRO A 7 3.62 -36.34 16.45
C PRO A 7 4.42 -35.64 15.35
N VAL A 8 4.22 -36.08 14.10
CA VAL A 8 4.70 -35.35 12.92
C VAL A 8 3.85 -34.09 12.83
N LYS A 9 4.41 -32.96 13.25
CA LYS A 9 3.87 -31.66 12.86
C LYS A 9 4.18 -31.49 11.38
N THR A 10 3.18 -31.68 10.53
CA THR A 10 3.24 -31.18 9.16
C THR A 10 3.37 -29.67 9.23
N VAL A 11 4.60 -29.17 9.10
CA VAL A 11 4.84 -27.73 8.96
C VAL A 11 4.38 -27.35 7.55
N LYS A 12 3.22 -26.72 7.43
CA LYS A 12 2.82 -25.99 6.22
C LYS A 12 3.81 -24.82 6.08
N SER A 13 4.99 -25.10 5.51
CA SER A 13 6.15 -24.20 5.53
C SER A 13 6.40 -23.52 4.19
N ALA A 14 5.37 -23.40 3.35
CA ALA A 14 5.48 -22.56 2.17
C ALA A 14 5.43 -21.08 2.61
N VAL A 15 6.56 -20.39 2.44
CA VAL A 15 6.69 -18.95 2.61
C VAL A 15 6.84 -18.33 1.23
N ILE A 16 6.04 -17.32 0.93
CA ILE A 16 6.06 -16.61 -0.36
C ILE A 16 6.80 -15.29 -0.16
N GLY A 17 7.86 -15.07 -0.93
CA GLY A 17 8.49 -13.76 -1.04
C GLY A 17 7.81 -12.94 -2.13
N LEU A 18 7.25 -11.79 -1.78
CA LEU A 18 6.58 -10.87 -2.69
C LEU A 18 7.35 -9.55 -2.77
N ILE A 19 7.80 -9.18 -3.97
CA ILE A 19 8.47 -7.92 -4.24
C ILE A 19 7.64 -7.17 -5.28
N GLY A 20 7.31 -5.91 -5.00
CA GLY A 20 6.53 -5.12 -5.93
C GLY A 20 6.35 -3.67 -5.47
N THR A 21 5.41 -2.98 -6.09
CA THR A 21 5.06 -1.60 -5.76
C THR A 21 3.74 -1.56 -5.00
N ALA A 22 3.74 -0.82 -3.88
CA ALA A 22 2.54 -0.51 -3.11
C ALA A 22 2.42 1.00 -2.92
N PRO A 23 1.21 1.57 -2.96
CA PRO A 23 0.99 2.99 -2.73
C PRO A 23 1.31 3.40 -1.29
N MET A 24 1.27 2.45 -0.35
CA MET A 24 1.49 2.66 1.06
C MET A 24 2.41 1.56 1.64
N GLY A 25 2.97 1.83 2.82
CA GLY A 25 3.89 0.93 3.52
C GLY A 25 5.36 1.31 3.35
N ASP A 26 6.20 0.79 4.25
CA ASP A 26 7.62 1.11 4.30
C ASP A 26 8.36 0.62 3.06
N VAL A 27 9.15 1.52 2.46
CA VAL A 27 9.92 1.24 1.26
C VAL A 27 11.21 0.49 1.63
N ASN A 28 11.53 -0.56 0.88
CA ASN A 28 12.70 -1.44 1.06
C ASN A 28 12.81 -2.09 2.44
N THR A 29 11.69 -2.16 3.16
CA THR A 29 11.60 -2.87 4.45
C THR A 29 10.85 -4.17 4.26
N LEU A 30 11.36 -5.24 4.85
CA LEU A 30 10.70 -6.55 4.83
C LEU A 30 9.58 -6.58 5.88
N VAL A 31 8.37 -6.81 5.41
CA VAL A 31 7.16 -6.91 6.24
C VAL A 31 6.57 -8.30 6.10
N GLN A 32 6.22 -8.92 7.23
CA GLN A 32 5.53 -10.20 7.24
C GLN A 32 4.01 -9.99 7.25
N CYS A 33 3.34 -10.51 6.23
CA CYS A 33 1.88 -10.54 6.13
C CYS A 33 1.36 -11.95 6.41
N LEU A 34 0.53 -12.06 7.45
CA LEU A 34 -0.10 -13.31 7.87
C LEU A 34 -1.60 -13.34 7.55
N SER A 35 -2.18 -12.17 7.31
CA SER A 35 -3.61 -11.99 7.08
C SER A 35 -3.90 -10.86 6.10
N GLU A 36 -5.12 -10.81 5.57
CA GLU A 36 -5.61 -9.71 4.73
C GLU A 36 -5.54 -8.36 5.46
N LYS A 37 -5.61 -8.35 6.80
CA LYS A 37 -5.46 -7.15 7.60
C LYS A 37 -4.04 -6.58 7.54
N ASP A 38 -3.03 -7.44 7.50
CA ASP A 38 -1.65 -7.01 7.29
C ASP A 38 -1.45 -6.50 5.86
N ALA A 39 -2.14 -7.11 4.88
CA ALA A 39 -2.13 -6.67 3.50
C ALA A 39 -2.74 -5.28 3.30
N ALA A 40 -3.72 -4.88 4.12
CA ALA A 40 -4.31 -3.55 4.10
C ALA A 40 -3.30 -2.42 4.38
N ALA A 41 -2.17 -2.71 5.04
CA ALA A 41 -1.09 -1.75 5.26
C ALA A 41 -0.44 -1.26 3.95
N PHE A 42 -0.57 -2.04 2.87
CA PHE A 42 -0.07 -1.68 1.54
C PHE A 42 -1.06 -0.84 0.72
N GLY A 43 -2.27 -0.60 1.25
CA GLY A 43 -3.31 0.19 0.60
C GLY A 43 -4.16 -0.60 -0.41
N SER A 44 -5.06 0.12 -1.07
CA SER A 44 -6.01 -0.47 -2.02
C SER A 44 -5.37 -0.81 -3.37
N GLN A 45 -6.03 -1.69 -4.13
CA GLN A 45 -5.61 -2.02 -5.49
C GLN A 45 -5.81 -0.81 -6.42
N PHE A 46 -4.69 -0.27 -6.92
CA PHE A 46 -4.66 0.78 -7.91
C PHE A 46 -3.83 0.32 -9.12
N THR A 47 -4.15 0.86 -10.29
CA THR A 47 -3.37 0.58 -11.51
C THR A 47 -1.93 1.08 -11.31
N GLY A 48 -0.94 0.21 -11.56
CA GLY A 48 0.49 0.50 -11.36
C GLY A 48 1.08 -0.03 -10.04
N PHE A 49 0.25 -0.62 -9.16
CA PHE A 49 0.69 -1.21 -7.90
C PHE A 49 0.44 -2.72 -7.88
N THR A 50 1.52 -3.49 -7.84
CA THR A 50 1.46 -4.95 -7.99
C THR A 50 1.30 -5.70 -6.68
N ILE A 51 1.73 -5.12 -5.55
CA ILE A 51 1.66 -5.77 -4.24
C ILE A 51 0.21 -6.09 -3.81
N PRO A 52 -0.73 -5.13 -3.78
CA PRO A 52 -2.08 -5.42 -3.30
C PRO A 52 -2.82 -6.41 -4.21
N GLN A 53 -2.51 -6.43 -5.52
CA GLN A 53 -3.08 -7.41 -6.46
C GLN A 53 -2.48 -8.81 -6.26
N ALA A 54 -1.17 -8.91 -6.02
CA ALA A 54 -0.51 -10.18 -5.79
C ALA A 54 -0.88 -10.79 -4.43
N LEU A 55 -1.04 -9.98 -3.38
CA LEU A 55 -1.52 -10.44 -2.08
C LEU A 55 -2.91 -11.06 -2.20
N ASP A 56 -3.84 -10.37 -2.88
CA ASP A 56 -5.19 -10.87 -3.15
C ASP A 56 -5.17 -12.24 -3.86
N ALA A 57 -4.39 -12.35 -4.94
CA ALA A 57 -4.23 -13.63 -5.66
C ALA A 57 -3.62 -14.74 -4.78
N ILE A 58 -2.63 -14.41 -3.94
CA ILE A 58 -2.04 -15.39 -3.01
C ILE A 58 -3.08 -15.89 -2.00
N TYR A 59 -3.91 -14.99 -1.46
CA TYR A 59 -4.95 -15.37 -0.51
C TYR A 59 -6.07 -16.20 -1.15
N ASP A 60 -6.42 -15.94 -2.41
CA ASP A 60 -7.39 -16.75 -3.18
C ASP A 60 -6.92 -18.21 -3.37
N HIS A 61 -5.61 -18.42 -3.56
CA HIS A 61 -5.02 -19.74 -3.72
C HIS A 61 -4.74 -20.49 -2.40
N GLY A 62 -5.02 -19.87 -1.25
CA GLY A 62 -4.90 -20.47 0.07
C GLY A 62 -3.88 -19.74 0.97
N ALA A 63 -4.30 -19.46 2.20
CA ALA A 63 -3.52 -18.69 3.17
C ALA A 63 -2.11 -19.26 3.40
N GLY A 64 -1.10 -18.48 3.04
CA GLY A 64 0.32 -18.74 3.29
C GLY A 64 0.98 -17.54 3.98
N THR A 65 2.17 -17.75 4.56
CA THR A 65 2.97 -16.64 5.09
C THR A 65 3.61 -15.89 3.92
N VAL A 66 3.36 -14.59 3.81
CA VAL A 66 3.94 -13.75 2.75
C VAL A 66 4.92 -12.76 3.35
N LEU A 67 6.12 -12.66 2.79
CA LEU A 67 7.09 -11.63 3.11
C LEU A 67 7.09 -10.60 1.98
N VAL A 68 6.67 -9.37 2.27
CA VAL A 68 6.47 -8.32 1.29
C VAL A 68 7.59 -7.28 1.39
N ILE A 69 8.12 -6.86 0.25
CA ILE A 69 9.05 -5.73 0.14
C ILE A 69 8.48 -4.74 -0.88
N ASN A 70 8.12 -3.54 -0.40
CA ASN A 70 7.70 -2.44 -1.26
C ASN A 70 8.93 -1.73 -1.84
N VAL A 71 9.11 -1.76 -3.15
CA VAL A 71 10.23 -1.08 -3.84
C VAL A 71 9.84 0.27 -4.43
N LEU A 72 8.61 0.76 -4.19
CA LEU A 72 8.17 2.07 -4.65
C LEU A 72 8.92 3.18 -3.91
N ASP A 73 10.06 3.62 -4.44
CA ASP A 73 10.79 4.79 -3.95
C ASP A 73 10.06 6.10 -4.33
N PRO A 74 9.47 6.84 -3.38
CA PRO A 74 8.76 8.10 -3.65
C PRO A 74 9.69 9.22 -4.11
N ALA A 75 11.01 9.10 -3.92
CA ALA A 75 11.98 10.08 -4.41
C ALA A 75 12.30 9.91 -5.90
N LYS A 76 12.25 8.67 -6.41
CA LYS A 76 12.66 8.33 -7.79
C LYS A 76 11.49 7.95 -8.71
N HIS A 77 10.49 7.25 -8.20
CA HIS A 77 9.34 6.78 -8.97
C HIS A 77 8.18 7.77 -8.88
N LYS A 78 8.45 9.03 -9.24
CA LYS A 78 7.43 10.08 -9.33
C LYS A 78 7.48 10.73 -10.71
N THR A 79 6.29 11.04 -11.21
CA THR A 79 6.13 11.97 -12.33
C THR A 79 5.76 13.32 -11.73
N ALA A 80 6.53 14.36 -12.05
CA ALA A 80 6.13 15.72 -11.70
C ALA A 80 4.92 16.10 -12.56
N ILE A 81 3.84 16.53 -11.90
CA ILE A 81 2.62 16.98 -12.55
C ILE A 81 2.60 18.51 -12.41
N GLU A 82 2.20 19.22 -13.47
CA GLU A 82 1.97 20.67 -13.41
C GLU A 82 0.78 20.99 -12.48
N ASP A 83 0.69 22.23 -11.99
CA ASP A 83 -0.35 22.62 -11.04
C ASP A 83 -1.77 22.30 -11.61
N GLU A 84 -2.56 21.51 -10.87
CA GLU A 84 -3.94 21.17 -11.21
C GLU A 84 -4.91 22.08 -10.45
N VAL A 85 -5.83 22.75 -11.16
CA VAL A 85 -6.89 23.54 -10.52
C VAL A 85 -8.03 22.61 -10.11
N VAL A 86 -8.22 22.44 -8.81
CA VAL A 86 -9.33 21.65 -8.24
C VAL A 86 -10.29 22.51 -7.43
N THR A 87 -11.58 22.23 -7.60
CA THR A 87 -12.64 22.87 -6.81
C THR A 87 -12.95 21.98 -5.61
N PHE A 88 -12.87 22.55 -4.40
CA PHE A 88 -13.31 21.87 -3.19
C PHE A 88 -14.84 21.80 -3.14
N ASP A 89 -15.36 20.62 -2.84
CA ASP A 89 -16.78 20.47 -2.57
C ASP A 89 -17.13 21.23 -1.27
N LYS A 90 -18.11 22.13 -1.36
CA LYS A 90 -18.48 23.02 -0.24
C LYS A 90 -19.09 22.29 0.96
N SER A 91 -19.63 21.09 0.74
CA SER A 91 -20.34 20.32 1.76
C SER A 91 -19.39 19.39 2.52
N THR A 92 -18.36 18.88 1.85
CA THR A 92 -17.43 17.90 2.42
C THR A 92 -16.03 18.42 2.65
N GLY A 93 -15.67 19.57 2.07
CA GLY A 93 -14.31 20.12 2.14
C GLY A 93 -13.27 19.27 1.41
N GLN A 94 -13.71 18.34 0.55
CA GLN A 94 -12.83 17.43 -0.19
C GLN A 94 -12.64 17.93 -1.62
N ALA A 95 -11.44 17.74 -2.16
CA ALA A 95 -11.14 17.93 -3.57
C ALA A 95 -10.69 16.60 -4.17
N ARG A 96 -11.13 16.29 -5.38
CA ARG A 96 -10.75 15.07 -6.10
C ARG A 96 -9.70 15.43 -7.14
N LEU A 97 -8.51 14.85 -7.01
CA LEU A 97 -7.42 15.01 -7.97
C LEU A 97 -7.62 14.03 -9.13
N ALA A 98 -7.13 14.38 -10.32
CA ALA A 98 -7.16 13.47 -11.47
C ALA A 98 -6.30 12.21 -11.26
N HIS A 99 -5.32 12.27 -10.35
CA HIS A 99 -4.35 11.21 -10.11
C HIS A 99 -4.66 10.44 -8.82
N PRO A 100 -4.68 9.10 -8.86
CA PRO A 100 -5.13 8.28 -7.72
C PRO A 100 -4.14 8.25 -6.55
N VAL A 101 -2.83 8.41 -6.82
CA VAL A 101 -1.78 8.41 -5.79
C VAL A 101 -0.88 9.60 -6.02
N VAL A 102 -0.85 10.51 -5.05
CA VAL A 102 -0.04 11.74 -5.07
C VAL A 102 0.71 11.87 -3.76
N ALA A 103 1.94 12.37 -3.82
CA ALA A 103 2.79 12.63 -2.67
C ALA A 103 3.25 14.09 -2.67
N ASN A 104 3.46 14.66 -1.47
CA ASN A 104 3.88 16.06 -1.29
C ASN A 104 2.91 17.08 -1.93
N VAL A 105 1.60 16.88 -1.74
CA VAL A 105 0.59 17.79 -2.28
C VAL A 105 0.70 19.16 -1.61
N VAL A 106 0.86 20.18 -2.46
CA VAL A 106 0.84 21.59 -2.09
C VAL A 106 -0.42 22.21 -2.66
N VAL A 107 -1.30 22.70 -1.79
CA VAL A 107 -2.52 23.41 -2.19
C VAL A 107 -2.24 24.92 -2.14
N LYS A 108 -2.50 25.62 -3.23
CA LYS A 108 -2.43 27.08 -3.33
C LYS A 108 -3.83 27.66 -3.48
N ASN A 109 -4.08 28.85 -2.93
CA ASN A 109 -5.29 29.61 -3.26
C ASN A 109 -5.21 30.16 -4.70
N SER A 110 -6.31 30.65 -5.26
CA SER A 110 -6.37 31.18 -6.64
C SER A 110 -5.41 32.35 -6.92
N GLU A 111 -4.81 32.93 -5.88
CA GLU A 111 -3.84 34.03 -5.94
C GLU A 111 -2.39 33.55 -5.74
N GLY A 112 -2.16 32.24 -5.58
CA GLY A 112 -0.83 31.62 -5.49
C GLY A 112 -0.06 31.87 -4.17
N SER A 113 -0.67 32.53 -3.18
CA SER A 113 0.03 33.12 -2.04
C SER A 113 0.09 32.21 -0.79
N THR A 114 -0.94 31.40 -0.55
CA THR A 114 -1.02 30.53 0.64
C THR A 114 -0.80 29.07 0.28
N THR A 115 0.32 28.50 0.72
CA THR A 115 0.65 27.07 0.55
C THR A 115 0.20 26.27 1.76
N HIS A 116 -0.69 25.30 1.57
CA HIS A 116 -1.04 24.30 2.59
C HIS A 116 -0.49 22.94 2.17
N THR A 117 0.23 22.27 3.08
CA THR A 117 0.64 20.88 2.91
C THR A 117 -0.52 19.97 3.30
N ALA A 118 -1.08 19.23 2.35
CA ALA A 118 -2.10 18.24 2.65
C ALA A 118 -1.42 16.95 3.13
N THR A 119 -1.54 16.65 4.43
CA THR A 119 -1.16 15.34 4.95
C THR A 119 -2.26 14.34 4.60
N HIS A 120 -1.90 13.24 3.94
CA HIS A 120 -2.81 12.14 3.64
C HIS A 120 -3.37 11.57 4.96
N GLY A 121 -4.59 11.96 5.32
CA GLY A 121 -5.29 11.45 6.48
C GLY A 121 -5.89 10.10 6.17
N LEU A 122 -5.36 9.04 6.80
CA LEU A 122 -6.07 7.76 6.89
C LEU A 122 -7.41 7.99 7.60
N PRO A 123 -8.55 7.48 7.11
CA PRO A 123 -9.71 7.32 7.95
C PRO A 123 -9.36 6.31 9.06
N CYS A 124 -9.53 6.75 10.31
CA CYS A 124 -9.40 5.95 11.52
C CYS A 124 -10.38 4.77 11.55
#